data_AF-A0A953DQI3-F1
#
_entry.id   AF-A0A953DQI3-F1
#
_cell.length_a   1.000
_cell.length_b   1.000
_cell.length_c   1.000
_cell.angle_alpha   90.00
_cell.angle_beta   90.00
_cell.angle_gamma   90.00
#
_symmetry.space_group_name_H-M   'P 1'
#
loop_
_entity.id
_entity.type
_entity.pdbx_description
1 polymer ?
#
loop_
_entity_poly.entity_id
_entity_poly.type
_entity_poly.pdbx_seq_one_letter_code
_entity_poly.pdbx_strand_id
1 'polypeptide(L)'
;MSESFEVVVRVVLTGVGATVAMDLWALLLRQFGVSSLNYAFLGRWLGHLPRGRWVHERIAAAEPVRGEGVIGWSAHYAIGITFAALLVAVFGESWLRAPTPGPALCIGLATLVAPLFVLQPALGAGIASSKTPTPVLNCFKSAVTHTVYGVGLYLSATAIASLMGPGA
;
A
#
# COMPACT_ATOMS: atom_id res chain seq x y z
N MET A 1 13.61 -18.10 18.83
CA MET A 1 13.20 -18.18 17.40
C MET A 1 14.47 -18.01 16.53
N SER A 2 14.60 -18.55 15.31
CA SER A 2 15.81 -18.21 14.52
C SER A 2 15.74 -16.73 14.12
N GLU A 3 16.82 -15.97 14.21
CA GLU A 3 16.82 -14.51 13.95
C GLU A 3 16.15 -14.13 12.61
N SER A 4 16.45 -14.87 11.53
CA SER A 4 15.85 -14.61 10.21
C SER A 4 14.33 -14.79 10.20
N PHE A 5 13.80 -15.74 10.96
CA PHE A 5 12.37 -15.97 11.06
C PHE A 5 11.69 -14.86 11.88
N GLU A 6 12.34 -14.36 12.93
CA GLU A 6 11.85 -13.19 13.68
C GLU A 6 11.70 -11.97 12.76
N VAL A 7 12.73 -11.68 11.97
CA VAL A 7 12.73 -10.55 11.02
C VAL A 7 11.59 -10.68 10.03
N VAL A 8 11.40 -11.86 9.43
CA VAL A 8 10.30 -12.10 8.48
C VAL A 8 8.94 -11.88 9.14
N VAL A 9 8.72 -12.42 10.34
CA VAL A 9 7.46 -12.23 11.08
C VAL A 9 7.21 -10.75 11.35
N ARG A 10 8.21 -10.01 11.84
CA ARG A 10 8.10 -8.57 12.11
C ARG A 10 7.77 -7.79 10.83
N VAL A 11 8.45 -8.06 9.72
CA VAL A 11 8.19 -7.43 8.42
C VAL A 11 6.75 -7.67 7.96
N VAL A 12 6.30 -8.92 8.01
CA VAL A 12 4.94 -9.30 7.59
C VAL A 12 3.91 -8.59 8.47
N LEU A 13 4.05 -8.66 9.79
CA LEU A 13 3.10 -8.03 10.72
C LEU A 13 3.09 -6.49 10.59
N THR A 14 4.26 -5.86 10.44
CA THR A 14 4.36 -4.42 10.21
C THR A 14 3.70 -4.01 8.90
N GLY A 15 3.93 -4.74 7.81
CA GLY A 15 3.31 -4.47 6.51
C GLY A 15 1.80 -4.67 6.52
N VAL A 16 1.32 -5.74 7.14
CA VAL A 16 -0.12 -6.00 7.34
C VAL A 16 -0.76 -4.89 8.17
N GLY A 17 -0.17 -4.51 9.32
CA GLY A 17 -0.71 -3.47 10.19
C GLY A 17 -0.77 -2.10 9.50
N ALA A 18 0.26 -1.76 8.72
CA ALA A 18 0.26 -0.53 7.93
C ALA A 18 -0.80 -0.52 6.83
N THR A 19 -1.02 -1.68 6.18
CA THR A 19 -2.08 -1.86 5.18
C THR A 19 -3.46 -1.71 5.80
N VAL A 20 -3.69 -2.33 6.97
CA VAL A 20 -4.94 -2.15 7.76
C VAL A 20 -5.17 -0.68 8.10
N ALA A 21 -4.13 0.08 8.45
CA ALA A 21 -4.28 1.52 8.72
C ALA A 21 -4.80 2.29 7.49
N MET A 22 -4.36 1.94 6.27
CA MET A 22 -4.91 2.50 5.03
C MET A 22 -6.37 2.10 4.82
N ASP A 23 -6.73 0.84 5.10
CA ASP A 23 -8.10 0.35 4.95
C ASP A 23 -9.05 1.07 5.93
N LEU A 24 -8.65 1.23 7.19
CA LEU A 24 -9.40 2.00 8.19
C LEU A 24 -9.54 3.46 7.76
N TRP A 25 -8.48 4.06 7.22
CA TRP A 25 -8.54 5.41 6.66
C TRP A 25 -9.50 5.52 5.48
N ALA A 26 -9.50 4.53 4.57
CA ALA A 26 -10.45 4.46 3.47
C ALA A 26 -11.89 4.33 3.96
N LEU A 27 -12.13 3.53 5.02
CA LEU A 27 -13.45 3.42 5.64
C LEU A 27 -13.90 4.74 6.27
N LEU A 28 -13.00 5.46 6.93
CA LEU A 28 -13.27 6.78 7.48
C LEU A 28 -13.63 7.77 6.37
N LEU A 29 -12.84 7.84 5.30
CA LEU A 29 -13.10 8.70 4.14
C LEU A 29 -14.46 8.44 3.50
N ARG A 30 -14.90 7.17 3.45
CA ARG A 30 -16.22 6.80 2.93
C ARG A 30 -17.36 7.38 3.75
N GLN A 31 -17.20 7.54 5.07
CA GLN A 31 -18.20 8.21 5.91
C GLN A 31 -18.39 9.69 5.55
N PHE A 32 -17.37 10.32 4.96
CA PHE A 32 -17.41 11.69 4.45
C PHE A 32 -17.70 11.79 2.94
N GLY A 33 -18.17 10.70 2.31
CA GLY A 33 -18.50 10.66 0.88
C GLY A 33 -17.28 10.67 -0.04
N VAL A 34 -16.06 10.49 0.48
CA VAL A 34 -14.84 10.42 -0.32
C VAL A 34 -14.62 8.98 -0.76
N SER A 35 -14.76 8.72 -2.06
CA SER A 35 -14.50 7.40 -2.63
C SER A 35 -13.01 7.05 -2.58
N SER A 36 -12.71 5.83 -2.12
CA SER A 36 -11.39 5.21 -2.16
C SER A 36 -11.25 4.28 -3.38
N LEU A 37 -10.02 3.81 -3.66
CA LEU A 37 -9.79 2.83 -4.71
C LEU A 37 -10.60 1.55 -4.44
N ASN A 38 -11.34 1.08 -5.43
CA ASN A 38 -11.92 -0.25 -5.39
C ASN A 38 -10.83 -1.26 -5.76
N TYR A 39 -10.40 -2.08 -4.80
CA TYR A 39 -9.35 -3.08 -5.04
C TYR A 39 -9.74 -4.13 -6.10
N ALA A 40 -11.04 -4.33 -6.39
CA ALA A 40 -11.45 -5.13 -7.54
C ALA A 40 -10.89 -4.58 -8.87
N PHE A 41 -10.69 -3.27 -9.02
CA PHE A 41 -10.05 -2.69 -10.20
C PHE A 41 -8.54 -3.00 -10.26
N LEU A 42 -7.87 -3.04 -9.11
CA LEU A 42 -6.48 -3.51 -9.02
C LEU A 42 -6.39 -4.98 -9.46
N GLY A 43 -7.28 -5.83 -8.95
CA GLY A 43 -7.30 -7.24 -9.36
C GLY A 43 -7.72 -7.46 -10.81
N ARG A 44 -8.63 -6.64 -11.34
CA ARG A 44 -9.01 -6.66 -12.75
C ARG A 44 -7.82 -6.32 -13.63
N TRP A 45 -7.07 -5.27 -13.29
CA TRP A 45 -5.84 -4.90 -14.00
C TRP A 45 -4.81 -6.04 -13.98
N LEU A 46 -4.51 -6.57 -12.79
CA LEU A 46 -3.59 -7.71 -12.65
C LEU A 46 -4.02 -8.94 -13.46
N GLY A 47 -5.33 -9.25 -13.47
CA GLY A 47 -5.88 -10.36 -14.24
C GLY A 47 -5.81 -10.18 -15.75
N HIS A 48 -5.61 -8.96 -16.25
CA HIS A 48 -5.43 -8.65 -17.66
C HIS A 48 -3.95 -8.59 -18.10
N LEU A 49 -3.00 -8.50 -17.16
CA LEU A 49 -1.56 -8.48 -17.47
C LEU A 49 -1.09 -9.70 -18.27
N PRO A 50 -1.47 -10.96 -17.94
CA PRO A 50 -1.06 -12.12 -18.74
C PRO A 50 -1.58 -12.11 -20.18
N ARG A 51 -2.61 -11.30 -20.47
CA ARG A 51 -3.19 -11.11 -21.80
C ARG A 51 -2.57 -9.91 -22.55
N GLY A 52 -1.48 -9.35 -22.04
CA GLY A 52 -0.77 -8.22 -22.64
C GLY A 52 -1.48 -6.87 -22.50
N ARG A 53 -2.55 -6.78 -21.71
CA ARG A 53 -3.27 -5.51 -21.47
C ARG A 53 -2.74 -4.83 -20.21
N TRP A 54 -1.74 -3.99 -20.40
CA TRP A 54 -1.05 -3.26 -19.33
C TRP A 54 -1.72 -1.94 -18.93
N VAL A 55 -2.42 -1.31 -19.88
CA VAL A 55 -3.08 -0.01 -19.70
C VAL A 55 -4.52 -0.10 -20.20
N HIS A 56 -5.45 0.46 -19.44
CA HIS A 56 -6.85 0.56 -19.79
C HIS A 56 -7.26 2.02 -19.97
N GLU A 57 -8.14 2.31 -20.92
CA GLU A 57 -8.75 3.65 -21.03
C GLU A 57 -9.60 3.97 -19.80
N ARG A 58 -10.39 2.99 -19.35
CA ARG A 58 -11.18 3.04 -18.11
C ARG A 58 -11.30 1.62 -17.55
N ILE A 59 -10.59 1.32 -16.47
CA ILE A 59 -10.61 -0.03 -15.88
C ILE A 59 -12.03 -0.49 -15.48
N ALA A 60 -12.89 0.44 -15.05
CA ALA A 60 -14.27 0.16 -14.65
C ALA A 60 -15.11 -0.44 -15.79
N ALA A 61 -14.79 -0.11 -17.05
CA ALA A 61 -15.46 -0.62 -18.24
C ALA A 61 -14.78 -1.87 -18.85
N ALA A 62 -13.60 -2.24 -18.35
CA ALA A 62 -12.92 -3.45 -18.80
C ALA A 62 -13.69 -4.71 -18.37
N GLU A 63 -13.56 -5.78 -19.17
CA GLU A 63 -14.17 -7.07 -18.88
C GLU A 63 -13.77 -7.55 -17.47
N PRO A 64 -14.74 -7.91 -16.60
CA PRO A 64 -14.45 -8.42 -15.26
C PRO A 64 -13.61 -9.69 -15.30
N VAL A 65 -12.71 -9.85 -14.34
CA VAL A 65 -11.93 -11.08 -14.18
C VAL A 65 -12.53 -11.90 -13.03
N ARG A 66 -12.67 -13.22 -13.23
CA ARG A 66 -13.15 -14.12 -12.17
C ARG A 66 -12.23 -14.00 -10.95
N GLY A 67 -12.81 -13.63 -9.80
CA GLY A 67 -12.06 -13.45 -8.55
C GLY A 67 -11.28 -12.13 -8.45
N GLU A 68 -11.55 -11.12 -9.29
CA GLU A 68 -10.83 -9.84 -9.28
C GLU A 68 -10.79 -9.15 -7.91
N GLY A 69 -11.84 -9.31 -7.09
CA GLY A 69 -11.83 -8.83 -5.71
C GLY A 69 -10.74 -9.50 -4.86
N VAL A 70 -10.67 -10.84 -4.87
CA VAL A 70 -9.67 -11.60 -4.11
C VAL A 70 -8.27 -11.26 -4.58
N ILE A 71 -8.04 -11.25 -5.91
CA ILE A 71 -6.74 -10.89 -6.49
C ILE A 71 -6.33 -9.48 -6.05
N GLY A 72 -7.25 -8.52 -6.11
CA GLY A 72 -7.00 -7.15 -5.72
C GLY A 72 -6.64 -6.98 -4.25
N TRP A 73 -7.40 -7.61 -3.36
CA TRP A 73 -7.12 -7.59 -1.91
C TRP A 73 -5.79 -8.28 -1.59
N SER A 74 -5.53 -9.45 -2.17
CA SER A 74 -4.24 -10.14 -1.99
C SER A 74 -3.07 -9.30 -2.48
N ALA A 75 -3.20 -8.65 -3.63
CA ALA A 75 -2.18 -7.75 -4.16
C ALA A 75 -1.97 -6.54 -3.26
N HIS A 76 -3.04 -5.95 -2.72
CA HIS A 76 -2.95 -4.81 -1.81
C HIS A 76 -2.07 -5.12 -0.58
N TYR A 77 -2.35 -6.25 0.09
CA TYR A 77 -1.57 -6.69 1.25
C TYR A 77 -0.15 -7.13 0.89
N ALA A 78 0.04 -7.82 -0.24
CA ALA A 78 1.36 -8.22 -0.70
C ALA A 78 2.26 -7.01 -1.03
N ILE A 79 1.70 -5.97 -1.65
CA ILE A 79 2.40 -4.71 -1.93
C ILE A 79 2.77 -4.00 -0.62
N GLY A 80 1.86 -3.93 0.35
CA GLY A 80 2.15 -3.39 1.68
C GLY A 80 3.30 -4.13 2.38
N ILE A 81 3.25 -5.46 2.43
CA ILE A 81 4.35 -6.27 2.99
C ILE A 81 5.67 -6.02 2.24
N THR A 82 5.62 -5.91 0.91
CA THR A 82 6.81 -5.63 0.09
C THR A 82 7.42 -4.27 0.44
N PHE A 83 6.61 -3.24 0.68
CA PHE A 83 7.11 -1.93 1.09
C PHE A 83 7.64 -1.92 2.53
N ALA A 84 7.08 -2.72 3.44
CA ALA A 84 7.69 -2.93 4.76
C ALA A 84 9.06 -3.62 4.65
N ALA A 85 9.20 -4.60 3.76
CA ALA A 85 10.49 -5.23 3.48
C ALA A 85 11.49 -4.23 2.87
N LEU A 86 11.04 -3.35 1.96
CA LEU A 86 11.85 -2.27 1.40
C LEU A 86 12.35 -1.31 2.48
N LEU A 87 11.50 -0.95 3.45
CA LEU A 87 11.92 -0.14 4.59
C LEU A 87 13.11 -0.77 5.31
N VAL A 88 12.99 -2.05 5.64
CA VAL A 88 14.04 -2.79 6.35
C VAL A 88 15.31 -2.94 5.50
N ALA A 89 15.17 -3.15 4.19
CA ALA A 89 16.29 -3.22 3.28
C ALA A 89 17.07 -1.89 3.19
N VAL A 90 16.38 -0.74 3.31
CA VAL A 90 16.99 0.59 3.21
C VAL A 90 17.54 1.09 4.55
N PHE A 91 16.82 0.85 5.65
CA PHE A 91 17.12 1.43 6.96
C PHE A 91 17.64 0.42 8.00
N GLY A 92 17.74 -0.85 7.62
CA GLY A 92 18.28 -1.93 8.44
C GLY A 92 17.26 -2.62 9.34
N GLU A 93 17.53 -3.88 9.68
CA GLU A 93 16.68 -4.71 10.56
C GLU A 93 16.57 -4.16 11.99
N SER A 94 17.58 -3.41 12.45
CA SER A 94 17.55 -2.76 13.77
C SER A 94 16.36 -1.80 13.90
N TRP A 95 15.87 -1.23 12.79
CA TRP A 95 14.69 -0.37 12.79
C TRP A 95 13.42 -1.10 13.29
N LEU A 96 13.29 -2.40 13.03
CA LEU A 96 12.15 -3.19 13.53
C LEU A 96 12.13 -3.33 15.06
N ARG A 97 13.30 -3.16 15.70
CA ARG A 97 13.46 -3.26 17.16
C ARG A 97 13.45 -1.88 17.84
N ALA A 98 13.92 -0.85 17.13
CA ALA A 98 13.89 0.54 17.58
C ALA A 98 13.26 1.46 16.50
N PRO A 99 11.92 1.36 16.29
CA PRO A 99 11.26 2.11 15.23
C PRO A 99 11.33 3.62 15.48
N THR A 100 11.57 4.37 14.41
CA THR A 100 11.53 5.83 14.40
C THR A 100 10.60 6.30 13.28
N PRO A 101 9.90 7.43 13.44
CA PRO A 101 8.90 7.86 12.46
C PRO A 101 9.51 8.29 11.10
N GLY A 102 10.74 8.82 11.10
CA GLY A 102 11.40 9.34 9.90
C GLY A 102 11.50 8.33 8.75
N PRO A 103 12.16 7.17 8.93
CA PRO A 103 12.24 6.11 7.92
C PRO A 103 10.87 5.62 7.42
N ALA A 104 9.90 5.46 8.31
CA ALA A 104 8.56 5.00 7.94
C ALA A 104 7.80 6.02 7.08
N LEU A 105 7.86 7.31 7.43
CA LEU A 105 7.28 8.38 6.63
C LEU A 105 8.01 8.55 5.29
N CYS A 106 9.34 8.40 5.28
CA CYS A 106 10.14 8.43 4.05
C CYS A 106 9.67 7.34 3.07
N ILE A 107 9.56 6.09 3.53
CA ILE A 107 9.05 4.98 2.70
C ILE A 107 7.61 5.23 2.31
N GLY A 108 6.75 5.62 3.26
CA GLY A 108 5.35 5.97 3.00
C GLY A 108 5.23 6.95 1.84
N LEU A 109 5.93 8.07 1.87
CA LEU A 109 5.91 9.03 0.76
C LEU A 109 6.56 8.50 -0.51
N ALA A 110 7.66 7.74 -0.43
CA ALA A 110 8.31 7.14 -1.59
C ALA A 110 7.39 6.19 -2.36
N THR A 111 6.49 5.49 -1.66
CA THR A 111 5.52 4.60 -2.32
C THR A 111 4.57 5.34 -3.27
N LEU A 112 4.43 6.68 -3.18
CA LEU A 112 3.61 7.50 -4.10
C LEU A 112 4.02 7.36 -5.56
N VAL A 113 5.25 6.94 -5.83
CA VAL A 113 5.71 6.66 -7.19
C VAL A 113 4.81 5.60 -7.85
N ALA A 114 4.46 4.54 -7.11
CA ALA A 114 3.64 3.45 -7.64
C ALA A 114 2.22 3.88 -8.06
N PRO A 115 1.39 4.52 -7.22
CA PRO A 115 0.07 4.97 -7.63
C PRO A 115 0.13 6.07 -8.68
N LEU A 116 1.00 7.08 -8.56
CA LEU A 116 0.96 8.26 -9.43
C LEU A 116 1.48 7.98 -10.85
N PHE A 117 2.44 7.07 -11.00
CA PHE A 117 3.12 6.83 -12.28
C PHE A 117 2.88 5.43 -12.87
N VAL A 118 2.38 4.47 -12.09
CA VAL A 118 2.07 3.12 -12.57
C VAL A 118 0.58 2.87 -12.53
N LEU A 119 -0.02 2.85 -11.33
CA LEU A 119 -1.40 2.41 -11.17
C LEU A 119 -2.39 3.38 -11.81
N GLN A 120 -2.29 4.69 -11.54
CA GLN A 120 -3.21 5.67 -12.10
C GLN A 120 -3.20 5.67 -13.64
N PRO A 121 -2.03 5.71 -14.32
CA PRO A 121 -1.97 5.51 -15.76
C PRO A 121 -2.59 4.19 -16.22
N ALA A 122 -2.23 3.08 -15.57
CA ALA A 122 -2.70 1.74 -15.94
C ALA A 122 -4.23 1.59 -15.84
N LEU A 123 -4.86 2.27 -14.89
CA LEU A 123 -6.31 2.24 -14.69
C LEU A 123 -7.08 3.26 -15.56
N GLY A 124 -6.35 4.12 -16.29
CA GLY A 124 -6.92 5.14 -17.20
C GLY A 124 -7.02 6.55 -16.62
N ALA A 125 -6.58 6.77 -15.38
CA ALA A 125 -6.56 8.09 -14.73
C ALA A 125 -5.43 9.01 -15.23
N GLY A 126 -4.47 8.47 -15.99
CA GLY A 126 -3.29 9.19 -16.48
C GLY A 126 -2.21 9.38 -15.40
N ILE A 127 -1.05 9.94 -15.79
CA ILE A 127 0.04 10.24 -14.86
C ILE A 127 -0.46 11.29 -13.87
N ALA A 128 -0.26 11.06 -12.58
CA ALA A 128 -0.71 11.97 -11.50
C ALA A 128 -2.19 12.38 -11.66
N SER A 129 -3.05 11.42 -12.01
CA SER A 129 -4.49 11.62 -12.20
C SER A 129 -4.88 12.68 -13.24
N SER A 130 -3.99 13.01 -14.17
CA SER A 130 -4.15 14.06 -15.19
C SER A 130 -5.38 13.93 -16.09
N LYS A 131 -5.95 12.73 -16.24
CA LYS A 131 -7.19 12.49 -17.01
C LYS A 131 -8.46 12.50 -16.15
N THR A 132 -8.35 12.84 -14.86
CA THR A 132 -9.50 12.96 -13.95
C THR A 132 -9.98 14.42 -13.85
N PRO A 133 -11.23 14.68 -13.43
CA PRO A 133 -11.73 16.05 -13.25
C PRO A 133 -11.01 16.85 -12.15
N THR A 134 -10.31 16.18 -11.23
CA THR A 134 -9.72 16.79 -10.03
C THR A 134 -8.30 16.27 -9.73
N PRO A 135 -7.34 16.45 -10.65
CA PRO A 135 -6.01 15.83 -10.58
C PRO A 135 -5.24 16.18 -9.29
N VAL A 136 -5.18 17.47 -8.94
CA VAL A 136 -4.47 17.95 -7.74
C VAL A 136 -5.05 17.35 -6.46
N LEU A 137 -6.39 17.31 -6.35
CA LEU A 137 -7.07 16.73 -5.21
C LEU A 137 -6.82 15.22 -5.10
N ASN A 138 -6.80 14.50 -6.23
CA ASN A 138 -6.52 13.06 -6.25
C ASN A 138 -5.06 12.76 -5.87
N CYS A 139 -4.11 13.57 -6.32
CA CYS A 139 -2.72 13.49 -5.88
C CYS A 139 -2.58 13.78 -4.39
N PHE A 140 -3.25 14.81 -3.86
CA PHE A 140 -3.24 15.12 -2.44
C PHE A 140 -3.85 13.99 -1.59
N LYS A 141 -5.00 13.44 -2.00
CA LYS A 141 -5.61 12.27 -1.36
C LYS A 141 -4.66 11.07 -1.34
N SER A 142 -3.96 10.83 -2.45
CA SER A 142 -2.93 9.80 -2.53
C SER A 142 -1.82 10.08 -1.53
N ALA A 143 -1.28 11.31 -1.49
CA ALA A 143 -0.24 11.70 -0.55
C ALA A 143 -0.66 11.46 0.91
N VAL A 144 -1.85 11.92 1.31
CA VAL A 144 -2.38 11.69 2.66
C VAL A 144 -2.52 10.21 2.97
N THR A 145 -3.05 9.41 2.04
CA THR A 145 -3.22 7.96 2.25
C THR A 145 -1.87 7.25 2.45
N HIS A 146 -0.83 7.66 1.74
CA HIS A 146 0.50 7.04 1.88
C HIS A 146 1.30 7.61 3.07
N THR A 147 0.99 8.82 3.52
CA THR A 147 1.42 9.29 4.84
C THR A 147 0.78 8.45 5.94
N VAL A 148 -0.51 8.14 5.85
CA VAL A 148 -1.19 7.22 6.80
C VAL A 148 -0.54 5.84 6.78
N TYR A 149 -0.18 5.32 5.60
CA TYR A 149 0.60 4.09 5.50
C TYR A 149 1.93 4.17 6.25
N GLY A 150 2.71 5.26 6.06
CA GLY A 150 3.96 5.50 6.79
C GLY A 150 3.77 5.58 8.31
N VAL A 151 2.72 6.26 8.78
CA VAL A 151 2.35 6.26 10.20
C VAL A 151 1.98 4.85 10.67
N GLY A 152 1.23 4.10 9.87
CA GLY A 152 0.86 2.72 10.13
C GLY A 152 2.06 1.79 10.27
N LEU A 153 3.09 1.95 9.42
CA LEU A 153 4.37 1.23 9.54
C LEU A 153 5.02 1.50 10.89
N TYR A 154 5.15 2.78 11.27
CA TYR A 154 5.76 3.17 12.54
C TYR A 154 4.99 2.63 13.75
N LEU A 155 3.67 2.83 13.79
CA LEU A 155 2.84 2.39 14.92
C LEU A 155 2.81 0.86 15.04
N SER A 156 2.70 0.15 13.92
CA SER A 156 2.71 -1.32 13.92
C SER A 156 4.05 -1.86 14.40
N ALA A 157 5.16 -1.36 13.86
CA ALA A 157 6.49 -1.77 14.32
C ALA A 157 6.72 -1.46 15.80
N THR A 158 6.25 -0.30 16.28
CA THR A 158 6.36 0.09 17.70
C THR A 158 5.57 -0.86 18.60
N ALA A 159 4.33 -1.19 18.22
CA ALA A 159 3.50 -2.15 18.97
C ALA A 159 4.12 -3.57 18.95
N ILE A 160 4.67 -4.00 17.81
CA ILE A 160 5.33 -5.30 17.71
C ILE A 160 6.61 -5.32 18.58
N ALA A 161 7.40 -4.25 18.58
CA ALA A 161 8.60 -4.13 19.38
C ALA A 161 8.31 -4.17 20.89
N SER A 162 7.22 -3.55 21.35
CA SER A 162 6.81 -3.60 22.75
C SER A 162 6.27 -4.97 23.18
N LEU A 163 5.65 -5.72 22.26
CA LEU A 163 5.10 -7.05 22.53
C LEU A 163 6.14 -8.18 22.43
N MET A 164 7.13 -8.04 21.55
CA MET A 164 8.12 -9.10 21.28
C MET A 164 9.45 -8.93 22.02
N GLY A 165 9.69 -7.80 22.70
CA GLY A 165 10.87 -7.53 23.51
C GLY A 165 12.22 -7.57 22.75
N PRO A 166 13.34 -7.20 23.40
CA PRO A 166 14.67 -7.21 22.77
C PRO A 166 15.34 -8.60 22.67
N GLY A 167 14.65 -9.71 23.01
CA GLY A 167 15.31 -11.01 23.18
C GLY A 167 14.43 -12.26 23.03
N ALA A 168 13.48 -12.26 22.07
CA ALA A 168 12.70 -13.45 21.69
C ALA A 168 13.35 -14.24 20.53
#